data_AF-A0AAV2ISG3-F1
#
_entry.id   AF-A0AAV2ISG3-F1
#
_cell.length_a   1.000
_cell.length_b   1.000
_cell.length_c   1.000
_cell.angle_alpha   90.00
_cell.angle_beta   90.00
_cell.angle_gamma   90.00
#
_symmetry.space_group_name_H-M   'P 1'
#
loop_
_entity.id
_entity.type
_entity.pdbx_description
1 polymer ?
#
loop_
_entity_poly.entity_id
_entity_poly.type
_entity_poly.pdbx_seq_one_letter_code
_entity_poly.pdbx_strand_id
1 'polypeptide(L)'
;MRYQSFATGKDFRFNDTAWLGADGIYSTHAYTTRAIDIINRHDPDVPLFLFLSFQAPHTPITAPLRYTENFKNVHFPTRRIYLGMVNALDEAVGNITNVLFKKGMNKNMLLVFTSDV
;
A
#
# COMPACT_ATOMS: atom_id res chain seq x y z
N MET A 1 -10.78 10.96 -4.08
CA MET A 1 -11.81 10.08 -4.68
C MET A 1 -12.07 8.96 -3.69
N ARG A 2 -13.32 8.75 -3.25
CA ARG A 2 -13.69 7.70 -2.27
C ARG A 2 -14.20 6.45 -3.00
N TYR A 3 -13.79 5.25 -2.57
CA TYR A 3 -14.22 3.95 -3.12
C TYR A 3 -15.38 3.35 -2.31
N GLN A 4 -16.20 2.51 -2.93
CA GLN A 4 -17.25 1.77 -2.21
C GLN A 4 -16.66 0.59 -1.42
N SER A 5 -17.15 0.39 -0.19
CA SER A 5 -16.81 -0.77 0.64
C SER A 5 -17.70 -1.98 0.31
N PHE A 6 -17.12 -3.18 0.37
CA PHE A 6 -17.84 -4.46 0.24
C PHE A 6 -18.27 -5.06 1.58
N ALA A 7 -17.84 -4.47 2.70
CA ALA A 7 -18.10 -4.96 4.05
C ALA A 7 -18.52 -3.84 5.00
N THR A 8 -19.24 -4.20 6.06
CA THR A 8 -19.57 -3.32 7.19
C THR A 8 -18.57 -3.57 8.31
N GLY A 9 -17.94 -2.51 8.83
CA GLY A 9 -16.90 -2.66 9.87
C GLY A 9 -15.96 -1.47 9.94
N LYS A 10 -15.21 -1.38 11.04
CA LYS A 10 -14.11 -0.42 11.22
C LYS A 10 -12.82 -1.23 11.39
N ASP A 11 -12.32 -1.74 10.27
CA ASP A 11 -11.23 -2.74 10.30
C ASP A 11 -9.87 -2.07 10.43
N PHE A 12 -9.70 -0.87 9.87
CA PHE A 12 -8.47 -0.10 10.04
C PHE A 12 -8.35 0.45 11.46
N ARG A 13 -7.15 0.28 12.04
CA ARG A 13 -6.81 0.73 13.39
C ARG A 13 -5.44 1.39 13.44
N PHE A 14 -5.31 2.35 14.35
CA PHE A 14 -4.03 2.85 14.86
C PHE A 14 -3.89 2.37 16.30
N ASN A 15 -3.05 1.36 16.50
CA ASN A 15 -2.95 0.64 17.77
C ASN A 15 -4.36 0.20 18.21
N ASP A 16 -4.81 0.65 19.38
CA ASP A 16 -6.11 0.27 19.94
C ASP A 16 -7.29 1.12 19.43
N THR A 17 -7.02 2.15 18.63
CA THR A 17 -8.03 3.10 18.17
C THR A 17 -8.46 2.84 16.73
N ALA A 18 -9.78 2.85 16.48
CA ALA A 18 -10.30 2.71 15.12
C ALA A 18 -9.96 3.93 14.26
N TRP A 19 -9.45 3.71 13.05
CA TRP A 19 -9.20 4.79 12.11
C TRP A 19 -10.48 5.13 11.32
N LEU A 20 -11.20 6.15 11.80
CA LEU A 20 -12.50 6.55 11.21
C LEU A 20 -12.38 7.25 9.84
N GLY A 21 -11.19 7.74 9.50
CA GLY A 21 -10.94 8.46 8.25
C GLY A 21 -10.59 7.56 7.07
N ALA A 22 -10.54 6.24 7.26
CA ALA A 22 -10.16 5.29 6.22
C ALA A 22 -11.26 5.01 5.18
N ASP A 23 -12.50 5.44 5.46
CA ASP A 23 -13.64 5.12 4.62
C ASP A 23 -13.49 5.64 3.18
N GLY A 24 -13.62 4.72 2.24
CA GLY A 24 -13.41 4.95 0.82
C GLY A 24 -11.94 5.20 0.43
N ILE A 25 -10.96 4.89 1.26
CA ILE A 25 -9.55 4.91 0.86
C ILE A 25 -9.16 3.51 0.36
N TYR A 26 -8.50 3.45 -0.80
CA TYR A 26 -7.95 2.19 -1.31
C TYR A 26 -6.87 1.67 -0.36
N SER A 27 -6.96 0.42 0.09
CA SER A 27 -6.14 -0.10 1.19
C SER A 27 -4.64 0.01 0.93
N THR A 28 -4.19 -0.23 -0.31
CA THR A 28 -2.78 -0.01 -0.72
C THR A 28 -2.34 1.43 -0.48
N HIS A 29 -3.19 2.43 -0.77
CA HIS A 29 -2.89 3.84 -0.47
C HIS A 29 -2.88 4.11 1.03
N ALA A 30 -3.86 3.56 1.75
CA ALA A 30 -3.97 3.71 3.20
C ALA A 30 -2.71 3.21 3.92
N TYR A 31 -2.25 2.01 3.57
CA TYR A 31 -1.01 1.42 4.09
C TYR A 31 0.23 2.22 3.70
N THR A 32 0.33 2.65 2.45
CA THR A 32 1.44 3.48 1.96
C THR A 32 1.54 4.79 2.72
N THR A 33 0.43 5.51 2.87
CA THR A 33 0.38 6.77 3.60
C THR A 33 0.81 6.58 5.05
N ARG A 34 0.35 5.52 5.71
CA ARG A 34 0.73 5.24 7.10
C ARG A 34 2.21 4.86 7.24
N ALA A 35 2.73 4.03 6.34
CA ALA A 35 4.15 3.67 6.33
C ALA A 35 5.04 4.92 6.15
N ILE A 36 4.71 5.78 5.19
CA ILE A 36 5.43 7.04 4.95
C ILE A 36 5.35 7.96 6.19
N ASP A 37 4.19 8.06 6.83
CA ASP A 37 4.01 8.86 8.04
C ASP A 37 4.89 8.36 9.21
N ILE A 38 4.96 7.04 9.42
CA ILE A 38 5.86 6.42 10.40
C ILE A 38 7.31 6.78 10.06
N ILE A 39 7.74 6.56 8.82
CA ILE A 39 9.12 6.84 8.38
C ILE A 39 9.46 8.33 8.55
N ASN A 40 8.55 9.23 8.22
CA ASN A 40 8.78 10.67 8.34
C ASN A 40 8.99 11.11 9.79
N ARG A 41 8.21 10.57 10.72
CA ARG A 41 8.31 10.89 12.16
C ARG A 41 9.42 10.14 12.88
N HIS A 42 9.98 9.09 12.27
CA HIS A 42 11.03 8.27 12.85
C HIS A 42 12.37 9.01 12.94
N ASP A 43 13.06 8.82 14.07
CA ASP A 43 14.43 9.31 14.30
C ASP A 43 15.44 8.46 13.50
N PRO A 44 16.17 9.05 12.53
CA PRO A 44 17.09 8.29 11.69
C PRO A 44 18.27 7.65 12.44
N ASP A 45 18.57 8.09 13.68
CA ASP A 45 19.66 7.52 14.48
C ASP A 45 19.26 6.23 15.23
N VAL A 46 17.96 5.92 15.27
CA VAL A 46 17.43 4.69 15.89
C VAL A 46 17.07 3.68 14.79
N PRO A 47 17.46 2.38 14.89
CA PRO A 47 17.05 1.37 13.92
C PRO A 47 15.51 1.23 13.83
N LEU A 48 14.98 1.22 12.61
CA LEU A 48 13.56 1.00 12.34
C LEU A 48 13.32 -0.45 11.89
N PHE A 49 12.40 -1.14 12.57
CA PHE A 49 11.77 -2.35 12.05
C PHE A 49 10.35 -2.01 11.55
N LEU A 50 10.09 -2.27 10.27
CA LEU A 50 8.79 -2.04 9.65
C LEU A 50 8.33 -3.33 8.94
N PHE A 51 7.28 -3.94 9.49
CA PHE A 51 6.57 -5.03 8.83
C PHE A 51 5.31 -4.48 8.15
N LEU A 52 5.25 -4.58 6.83
CA LEU A 52 4.19 -3.98 6.02
C LEU A 52 3.49 -5.05 5.17
N SER A 53 2.35 -5.53 5.66
CA SER A 53 1.53 -6.56 5.02
C SER A 53 0.41 -5.91 4.19
N PHE A 54 0.65 -5.73 2.89
CA PHE A 54 -0.38 -5.23 1.98
C PHE A 54 -1.52 -6.24 1.81
N GLN A 55 -2.73 -5.74 1.58
CA GLN A 55 -3.88 -6.56 1.19
C GLN A 55 -3.79 -6.96 -0.29
N ALA A 56 -3.24 -6.09 -1.13
CA ALA A 56 -3.04 -6.40 -2.55
C ALA A 56 -1.99 -7.53 -2.71
N PRO A 57 -2.17 -8.46 -3.67
CA PRO A 57 -3.23 -8.50 -4.68
C PRO A 57 -4.40 -9.45 -4.33
N HIS A 58 -4.60 -9.76 -3.04
CA HIS A 58 -5.65 -10.69 -2.60
C HIS A 58 -7.06 -10.20 -2.98
N THR A 59 -7.99 -11.14 -3.10
CA THR A 59 -9.41 -10.84 -3.32
C THR A 59 -10.00 -9.95 -2.22
N PRO A 60 -11.04 -9.14 -2.52
CA PRO A 60 -11.70 -8.94 -3.81
C PRO A 60 -10.83 -8.20 -4.83
N ILE A 61 -10.89 -8.63 -6.09
CA ILE A 61 -10.07 -8.08 -7.17
C ILE A 61 -10.59 -6.69 -7.57
N THR A 62 -9.98 -5.66 -7.01
CA THR A 62 -10.37 -4.26 -7.22
C THR A 62 -9.15 -3.34 -7.28
N ALA A 63 -9.16 -2.41 -8.23
CA ALA A 63 -8.09 -1.44 -8.40
C ALA A 63 -8.64 -0.09 -8.88
N PRO A 64 -8.07 1.05 -8.44
CA PRO A 64 -8.34 2.34 -9.06
C PRO A 64 -8.10 2.32 -10.57
N LEU A 65 -8.98 2.98 -11.33
CA LEU A 65 -8.95 2.98 -12.80
C LEU A 65 -7.57 3.33 -13.36
N ARG A 66 -6.89 4.34 -12.80
CA ARG A 66 -5.56 4.78 -13.26
C ARG A 66 -4.52 3.65 -13.33
N TYR A 67 -4.63 2.64 -12.47
CA TYR A 67 -3.68 1.53 -12.47
C TYR A 67 -4.03 0.44 -13.48
N THR A 68 -5.26 0.41 -13.99
CA THR A 68 -5.70 -0.57 -14.99
C THR A 68 -5.58 -0.05 -16.42
N GLU A 69 -5.44 1.27 -16.61
CA GLU A 69 -5.33 1.94 -17.91
C GLU A 69 -4.19 1.40 -18.79
N ASN A 70 -3.05 1.03 -18.18
CA ASN A 70 -1.90 0.47 -18.89
C ASN A 70 -2.13 -0.96 -19.41
N PHE A 71 -3.20 -1.62 -18.97
CA PHE A 71 -3.48 -3.03 -19.25
C PHE A 71 -4.72 -3.22 -20.12
N LYS A 72 -5.18 -2.18 -20.83
CA LYS A 72 -6.35 -2.24 -21.73
C LYS A 72 -6.29 -3.36 -22.78
N ASN A 73 -5.09 -3.73 -23.20
CA ASN A 73 -4.86 -4.79 -24.19
C ASN A 73 -4.94 -6.21 -23.61
N VAL A 74 -5.01 -6.35 -22.27
CA VAL A 74 -5.18 -7.65 -21.62
C VAL A 74 -6.62 -8.10 -21.83
N HIS A 75 -6.77 -9.24 -22.51
CA HIS A 75 -8.07 -9.80 -22.93
C HIS A 75 -9.00 -10.07 -21.75
N PHE A 76 -8.48 -10.72 -20.69
CA PHE A 76 -9.29 -11.10 -19.53
C PHE A 76 -9.51 -9.92 -18.57
N PRO A 77 -10.75 -9.47 -18.33
CA PRO A 77 -11.02 -8.30 -17.48
C PRO A 77 -10.51 -8.46 -16.04
N THR A 78 -10.72 -9.61 -15.41
CA THR A 78 -10.23 -9.87 -14.05
C THR A 78 -8.71 -9.78 -13.96
N ARG A 79 -7.99 -10.28 -14.98
CA ARG A 79 -6.53 -10.18 -15.05
C ARG A 79 -6.07 -8.73 -15.20
N ARG A 80 -6.81 -7.91 -15.96
CA ARG A 80 -6.54 -6.46 -16.09
C ARG A 80 -6.62 -5.75 -14.75
N ILE A 81 -7.65 -6.03 -13.95
CA ILE A 81 -7.83 -5.43 -12.63
C ILE A 81 -6.75 -5.94 -11.67
N TYR A 82 -6.45 -7.25 -11.68
CA TYR A 82 -5.36 -7.84 -10.90
C TYR A 82 -4.01 -7.14 -11.18
N LEU A 83 -3.68 -6.93 -12.45
CA LEU A 83 -2.47 -6.20 -12.84
C LEU A 83 -2.50 -4.75 -12.33
N GLY A 84 -3.67 -4.12 -12.27
CA GLY A 84 -3.84 -2.82 -11.62
C GLY A 84 -3.55 -2.85 -10.11
N MET A 85 -3.88 -3.92 -9.40
CA MET A 85 -3.53 -4.08 -7.98
C MET A 85 -2.01 -4.19 -7.79
N VAL A 86 -1.36 -4.99 -8.62
CA VAL A 86 0.10 -5.16 -8.61
C VAL A 86 0.80 -3.85 -8.99
N ASN A 87 0.29 -3.12 -9.98
CA ASN A 87 0.80 -1.80 -10.36
C ASN A 87 0.67 -0.77 -9.22
N ALA A 88 -0.45 -0.78 -8.49
CA ALA A 88 -0.61 0.06 -7.31
C ALA A 88 0.36 -0.33 -6.17
N LEU A 89 0.64 -1.62 -6.01
CA LEU A 89 1.61 -2.13 -5.04
C LEU A 89 3.05 -1.71 -5.41
N ASP A 90 3.41 -1.77 -6.68
CA ASP A 90 4.71 -1.31 -7.18
C ASP A 90 4.91 0.19 -6.90
N GLU A 91 3.92 1.03 -7.24
CA GLU A 91 3.95 2.47 -6.92
C GLU A 91 4.07 2.72 -5.40
N ALA A 92 3.38 1.93 -4.58
CA ALA A 92 3.47 2.01 -3.12
C ALA A 92 4.88 1.72 -2.60
N VAL A 93 5.51 0.64 -3.08
CA VAL A 93 6.91 0.29 -2.74
C VAL A 93 7.87 1.40 -3.18
N GLY A 94 7.69 1.92 -4.40
CA GLY A 94 8.47 3.05 -4.90
C GLY A 94 8.33 4.30 -4.03
N ASN A 95 7.11 4.66 -3.64
CA ASN A 95 6.85 5.82 -2.77
C ASN A 95 7.51 5.67 -1.38
N ILE A 96 7.42 4.49 -0.78
CA ILE A 96 8.01 4.21 0.55
C ILE A 96 9.54 4.26 0.49
N THR A 97 10.14 3.56 -0.48
CA THR A 97 11.59 3.52 -0.63
C THR A 97 12.17 4.90 -0.97
N ASN A 98 11.47 5.69 -1.79
CA ASN A 98 11.86 7.07 -2.08
C ASN A 98 11.94 7.95 -0.81
N VAL A 99 11.02 7.79 0.14
CA VAL A 99 11.07 8.54 1.42
C VAL A 99 12.25 8.09 2.28
N LEU A 100 12.50 6.79 2.38
CA LEU A 100 13.68 6.24 3.07
C LEU A 100 14.99 6.77 2.48
N PHE A 101 15.06 6.85 1.15
CA PHE A 101 16.23 7.35 0.41
C PHE A 101 16.45 8.84 0.69
N LYS A 102 15.38 9.65 0.64
CA LYS A 102 15.45 11.09 0.96
C LYS A 102 15.89 11.34 2.41
N LYS A 103 15.55 10.46 3.35
CA LYS A 103 16.00 10.53 4.75
C LYS A 103 17.40 9.92 4.96
N GLY A 104 18.05 9.40 3.93
CA GLY A 104 19.36 8.76 4.02
C GLY A 104 19.38 7.41 4.75
N MET A 105 18.21 6.86 5.08
CA MET A 105 18.06 5.59 5.82
C MET A 105 18.44 4.38 4.95
N ASN A 106 18.53 4.56 3.63
CA ASN A 106 18.89 3.52 2.68
C ASN A 106 20.35 3.05 2.75
N LYS A 107 21.22 3.81 3.43
CA LYS A 107 22.64 3.45 3.58
C LYS A 107 22.87 2.24 4.48
N ASN A 108 21.90 1.93 5.37
CA ASN A 108 21.94 0.79 6.27
C ASN A 108 20.54 0.15 6.37
N MET A 109 20.08 -0.41 5.25
CA MET A 109 18.73 -0.95 5.11
C MET A 109 18.77 -2.36 4.53
N LEU A 110 18.04 -3.28 5.15
CA LEU A 110 17.65 -4.55 4.55
C LEU A 110 16.17 -4.46 4.16
N LEU A 111 15.89 -4.50 2.86
CA LEU A 111 14.52 -4.58 2.35
C LEU A 111 14.26 -6.02 1.90
N VAL A 112 13.25 -6.66 2.51
CA VAL A 112 12.74 -7.95 2.08
C VAL A 112 11.35 -7.74 1.51
N PHE A 113 11.14 -8.15 0.26
CA PHE A 113 9.83 -8.17 -0.38
C PHE A 113 9.49 -9.61 -0.73
N THR A 114 8.38 -10.11 -0.19
CA THR A 114 7.92 -11.48 -0.42
C THR A 114 6.40 -11.51 -0.50
N SER A 115 5.90 -12.54 -1.17
CA SER A 115 4.50 -12.97 -1.07
C SER A 115 4.33 -13.84 0.18
N ASP A 116 3.15 -13.81 0.79
CA ASP A 116 2.71 -14.76 1.81
C ASP A 116 2.15 -16.07 1.21
N VAL A 117 1.81 -16.03 -0.08
CA VAL A 117 1.27 -17.14 -0.89
C VAL A 117 2.14 -17.50 -2.09
#